data_AF-A0A2R7RHZ7-F1
#
_entry.id   AF-A0A2R7RHZ7-F1
#
_cell.length_a   1.000
_cell.length_b   1.000
_cell.length_c   1.000
_cell.angle_alpha   90.00
_cell.angle_beta   90.00
_cell.angle_gamma   90.00
#
_symmetry.space_group_name_H-M   'P 1'
#
loop_
_entity.id
_entity.type
_entity.pdbx_description
1 polymer ?
#
loop_
_entity_poly.entity_id
_entity_poly.type
_entity_poly.pdbx_seq_one_letter_code
_entity_poly.pdbx_strand_id
1 'polypeptide(L)'
;MGRQGNSSPRKTASGSRTGSGGSGTTSAAVYRRRRLFVGVALLVAVALGFGGFAVAGAFSGSSEQASSTDGATGSATGQAPDPGASASATPAGAPTPTPTPTCNQNLVTVSASTDKAAYGPDENPLLSLKVTNGGTMPCEVNIGTSQMEYLITSGADRIFSSRDCQAKSEDLVKTIAPGASETANLPWPRNRTLEGCSPIGAKPGAGGAYYIFTAKLGSKASPRAVFQLN
;
A
#
# COMPACT_ATOMS: atom_id res chain seq x y z
N MET A 1 -40.69 -31.38 -79.64
CA MET A 1 -41.97 -31.23 -78.92
C MET A 1 -41.61 -30.56 -77.59
N GLY A 2 -41.56 -29.22 -77.46
CA GLY A 2 -42.70 -28.30 -77.33
C GLY A 2 -43.47 -28.62 -76.04
N ARG A 3 -43.65 -27.77 -75.02
CA ARG A 3 -43.90 -26.32 -74.99
C ARG A 3 -43.92 -25.82 -73.51
N GLN A 4 -43.52 -24.56 -73.31
CA GLN A 4 -44.18 -23.50 -72.51
C GLN A 4 -44.31 -23.70 -70.98
N GLY A 5 -43.87 -22.82 -70.09
CA GLY A 5 -43.81 -21.36 -70.14
C GLY A 5 -45.12 -20.76 -69.61
N ASN A 6 -45.12 -20.23 -68.38
CA ASN A 6 -45.99 -19.09 -68.06
C ASN A 6 -45.47 -18.25 -66.89
N SER A 7 -45.70 -16.95 -67.01
CA SER A 7 -45.16 -15.84 -66.24
C SER A 7 -46.30 -15.09 -65.54
N SER A 8 -46.08 -14.68 -64.27
CA SER A 8 -46.60 -13.43 -63.61
C SER A 8 -48.14 -13.24 -63.42
N PRO A 9 -48.64 -12.43 -62.43
CA PRO A 9 -48.11 -11.13 -62.02
C PRO A 9 -48.15 -10.72 -60.52
N ARG A 10 -47.54 -9.55 -60.34
CA ARG A 10 -47.29 -8.65 -59.20
C ARG A 10 -48.54 -8.21 -58.40
N LYS A 11 -48.41 -8.06 -57.07
CA LYS A 11 -49.04 -6.97 -56.30
C LYS A 11 -48.06 -6.34 -55.30
N THR A 12 -47.98 -5.03 -55.42
CA THR A 12 -47.29 -4.04 -54.59
C THR A 12 -48.02 -3.82 -53.26
N ALA A 13 -47.28 -3.63 -52.17
CA ALA A 13 -47.71 -2.79 -51.05
C ALA A 13 -46.49 -2.16 -50.37
N SER A 14 -46.42 -0.84 -50.45
CA SER A 14 -45.54 0.01 -49.65
C SER A 14 -45.85 -0.11 -48.17
N GLY A 15 -44.79 -0.14 -47.36
CA GLY A 15 -44.87 0.03 -45.92
C GLY A 15 -43.59 0.69 -45.41
N SER A 16 -43.50 2.01 -45.56
CA SER A 16 -42.52 2.85 -44.90
C SER A 16 -42.87 2.98 -43.41
N ARG A 17 -41.91 2.69 -42.53
CA ARG A 17 -41.81 3.33 -41.21
C ARG A 17 -40.39 3.22 -40.66
N THR A 18 -39.74 4.38 -40.65
CA THR A 18 -38.54 4.78 -39.94
C THR A 18 -38.71 4.56 -38.43
N GLY A 19 -37.67 4.03 -37.77
CA GLY A 19 -37.56 3.98 -36.31
C GLY A 19 -36.10 4.13 -35.90
N SER A 20 -35.74 5.35 -35.51
CA SER A 20 -34.43 5.77 -34.98
C SER A 20 -34.51 5.89 -33.45
N GLY A 21 -33.39 5.64 -32.76
CA GLY A 21 -33.14 5.98 -31.34
C GLY A 21 -33.61 4.91 -30.35
N GLY A 22 -32.88 4.49 -29.33
CA GLY A 22 -31.80 5.14 -28.59
C GLY A 22 -32.20 5.29 -27.12
N SER A 23 -31.37 4.77 -26.21
CA SER A 23 -31.34 4.94 -24.74
C SER A 23 -32.32 4.10 -23.89
N GLY A 24 -31.72 3.18 -23.10
CA GLY A 24 -32.37 2.44 -22.04
C GLY A 24 -32.67 3.33 -20.84
N THR A 25 -33.89 3.21 -20.32
CA THR A 25 -34.29 3.83 -19.06
C THR A 25 -33.68 3.03 -17.91
N THR A 26 -32.62 3.57 -17.32
CA THR A 26 -32.12 3.14 -16.02
C THR A 26 -33.22 3.35 -14.98
N SER A 27 -33.54 2.28 -14.27
CA SER A 27 -34.63 2.16 -13.30
C SER A 27 -34.58 3.26 -12.22
N ALA A 28 -35.52 4.21 -12.28
CA ALA A 28 -35.79 5.21 -11.24
C ALA A 28 -36.16 4.58 -9.87
N ALA A 29 -36.47 3.28 -9.82
CA ALA A 29 -36.80 2.57 -8.59
C ALA A 29 -35.56 2.28 -7.72
N VAL A 30 -34.36 2.16 -8.32
CA VAL A 30 -33.12 1.89 -7.58
C VAL A 30 -32.62 3.14 -6.85
N TYR A 31 -32.83 4.33 -7.44
CA TYR A 31 -32.42 5.60 -6.83
C TYR A 31 -33.23 5.93 -5.56
N ARG A 32 -34.52 5.58 -5.53
CA ARG A 32 -35.37 5.75 -4.34
C ARG A 32 -34.97 4.85 -3.18
N ARG A 33 -34.56 3.60 -3.46
CA ARG A 33 -34.10 2.67 -2.41
C ARG A 33 -32.74 3.09 -1.84
N ARG A 34 -31.79 3.53 -2.67
CA ARG A 34 -30.47 4.01 -2.19
C ARG A 34 -30.57 5.28 -1.33
N ARG A 35 -31.52 6.18 -1.61
CA ARG A 35 -31.70 7.42 -0.85
C ARG A 35 -32.22 7.19 0.58
N LEU A 36 -33.03 6.16 0.81
CA LEU A 36 -33.51 5.80 2.15
C LEU A 36 -32.41 5.23 3.04
N PHE A 37 -31.54 4.36 2.49
CA PHE A 37 -30.40 3.81 3.25
C PHE A 37 -29.39 4.87 3.69
N VAL A 38 -29.11 5.85 2.82
CA VAL A 38 -28.19 6.95 3.16
C VAL A 38 -28.78 7.86 4.25
N GLY A 39 -30.09 8.12 4.22
CA GLY A 39 -30.75 8.91 5.26
C GLY A 39 -30.75 8.24 6.64
N VAL A 40 -31.01 6.92 6.68
CA VAL A 40 -31.00 6.15 7.93
C VAL A 40 -29.58 6.03 8.49
N ALA A 41 -28.58 5.76 7.63
CA ALA A 41 -27.18 5.67 8.07
C ALA A 41 -26.66 7.00 8.65
N LEU A 42 -27.05 8.12 8.06
CA LEU A 42 -26.66 9.45 8.55
C LEU A 42 -27.31 9.78 9.90
N LEU A 43 -28.57 9.38 10.12
CA LEU A 43 -29.22 9.55 11.43
C LEU A 43 -28.56 8.71 12.53
N VAL A 44 -28.12 7.48 12.23
CA VAL A 44 -27.40 6.64 13.19
C VAL A 44 -26.03 7.24 13.53
N ALA A 45 -25.31 7.78 12.54
CA ALA A 45 -24.02 8.42 12.76
C ALA A 45 -24.13 9.67 13.67
N VAL A 46 -25.19 10.47 13.49
CA VAL A 46 -25.46 11.64 14.33
C VAL A 46 -25.79 11.20 15.77
N ALA A 47 -26.64 10.18 15.95
CA ALA A 47 -26.97 9.67 17.29
C ALA A 47 -25.73 9.16 18.07
N LEU A 48 -24.78 8.53 17.38
CA LEU A 48 -23.53 8.04 17.99
C LEU A 48 -22.51 9.16 18.24
N GLY A 49 -22.49 10.22 17.41
CA GLY A 49 -21.60 11.36 17.57
C GLY A 49 -21.99 12.30 18.73
N PHE A 50 -23.29 12.42 19.02
CA PHE A 50 -23.79 13.32 20.09
C PHE A 50 -24.01 12.63 21.45
N GLY A 51 -23.96 11.29 21.53
CA GLY A 51 -24.13 10.54 22.79
C GLY A 51 -22.89 10.46 23.68
N GLY A 52 -21.73 10.96 23.22
CA GLY A 52 -20.43 10.75 23.89
C GLY A 52 -19.91 11.91 24.75
N PHE A 53 -20.72 12.96 25.00
CA PHE A 53 -20.27 14.14 25.76
C PHE A 53 -21.08 14.34 27.05
N ALA A 54 -21.14 13.31 27.88
CA ALA A 54 -21.46 13.44 29.29
C ALA A 54 -20.67 12.36 30.04
N VAL A 55 -19.89 12.78 31.04
CA VAL A 55 -19.03 11.98 31.94
C VAL A 55 -17.55 11.93 31.52
N ALA A 56 -16.85 13.04 31.74
CA ALA A 56 -15.45 13.07 32.18
C ALA A 56 -15.13 14.45 32.80
N GLY A 57 -15.92 14.84 33.80
CA GLY A 57 -15.62 15.97 34.66
C GLY A 57 -15.28 15.44 36.05
N ALA A 58 -14.00 15.20 36.33
CA ALA A 58 -13.43 15.27 37.67
C ALA A 58 -11.91 15.07 37.62
N PHE A 59 -11.21 15.83 38.47
CA PHE A 59 -9.79 15.73 38.85
C PHE A 59 -8.83 16.37 37.84
N SER A 60 -8.42 17.63 38.07
CA SER A 60 -7.40 18.08 39.05
C SER A 60 -6.15 18.46 38.25
N GLY A 61 -5.50 19.59 38.40
CA GLY A 61 -5.61 20.68 39.34
C GLY A 61 -4.58 21.74 38.93
N SER A 62 -4.86 22.95 39.36
CA SER A 62 -4.09 24.19 39.35
C SER A 62 -2.58 24.09 39.22
N SER A 63 -1.98 25.02 38.47
CA SER A 63 -0.90 25.89 38.96
C SER A 63 -0.68 27.06 37.99
N GLU A 64 -0.89 28.25 38.53
CA GLU A 64 -0.65 29.58 37.98
C GLU A 64 0.84 29.93 37.79
N GLN A 65 1.03 31.06 37.10
CA GLN A 65 2.09 32.07 37.28
C GLN A 65 3.41 31.79 36.53
N ALA A 66 3.76 32.48 35.44
CA ALA A 66 3.96 33.92 35.16
C ALA A 66 5.41 34.40 35.37
N SER A 67 5.80 35.30 34.46
CA SER A 67 6.89 36.29 34.53
C SER A 67 8.32 35.77 34.38
N SER A 68 9.30 36.52 33.88
CA SER A 68 9.46 37.72 33.04
C SER A 68 10.94 38.12 33.15
N THR A 69 11.52 38.58 32.05
CA THR A 69 12.47 39.72 31.99
C THR A 69 13.99 39.55 32.26
N ASP A 70 14.73 40.03 31.25
CA ASP A 70 16.02 40.75 31.15
C ASP A 70 17.31 40.33 31.88
N GLY A 71 18.37 40.21 31.07
CA GLY A 71 19.35 41.29 30.92
C GLY A 71 20.63 41.19 31.75
N ALA A 72 21.79 41.15 31.07
CA ALA A 72 22.94 42.00 31.41
C ALA A 72 24.06 41.88 30.35
N THR A 73 24.35 43.03 29.76
CA THR A 73 25.52 43.42 28.97
C THR A 73 26.80 43.39 29.82
N GLY A 74 27.95 43.06 29.22
CA GLY A 74 29.26 43.25 29.83
C GLY A 74 30.40 43.23 28.80
N SER A 75 30.66 44.38 28.17
CA SER A 75 31.90 44.66 27.42
C SER A 75 33.05 44.93 28.38
N ALA A 76 34.24 44.38 28.08
CA ALA A 76 35.51 45.01 28.45
C ALA A 76 36.63 44.53 27.52
N THR A 77 37.15 45.48 26.74
CA THR A 77 38.37 45.47 25.93
C THR A 77 39.63 45.56 26.79
N GLY A 78 40.75 44.97 26.34
CA GLY A 78 42.06 45.62 26.46
C GLY A 78 43.28 44.74 26.82
N GLN A 79 44.30 44.85 25.97
CA GLN A 79 45.74 44.62 26.17
C GLN A 79 46.33 43.18 26.18
N ALA A 80 47.02 42.87 25.08
CA ALA A 80 48.31 42.16 25.04
C ALA A 80 49.42 43.21 24.73
N PRO A 81 50.73 42.89 24.62
CA PRO A 81 51.44 41.61 24.83
C PRO A 81 52.77 41.76 25.64
N ASP A 82 53.41 40.65 26.03
CA ASP A 82 54.87 40.41 25.89
C ASP A 82 55.25 38.96 26.31
N PRO A 83 56.46 38.44 26.01
CA PRO A 83 56.62 37.11 25.43
C PRO A 83 57.41 36.16 26.36
N GLY A 84 57.43 34.88 26.01
CA GLY A 84 58.43 33.96 26.54
C GLY A 84 57.86 32.93 27.51
N ALA A 85 57.38 31.83 26.93
CA ALA A 85 57.74 30.49 27.38
C ALA A 85 57.41 29.55 26.23
N SER A 86 58.46 29.10 25.54
CA SER A 86 58.36 28.00 24.57
C SER A 86 58.07 26.72 25.36
N ALA A 87 56.80 26.45 25.63
CA ALA A 87 56.33 25.13 26.03
C ALA A 87 56.11 24.35 24.73
N SER A 88 56.99 23.38 24.47
CA SER A 88 56.83 22.41 23.41
C SER A 88 55.53 21.65 23.64
N ALA A 89 54.45 22.07 22.97
CA ALA A 89 53.20 21.32 22.94
C ALA A 89 53.45 20.06 22.11
N THR A 90 53.63 18.93 22.78
CA THR A 90 53.48 17.63 22.16
C THR A 90 52.12 17.60 21.46
N PRO A 91 52.03 17.29 20.16
CA PRO A 91 50.74 17.10 19.52
C PRO A 91 50.05 15.92 20.22
N ALA A 92 49.10 16.21 21.10
CA ALA A 92 48.19 15.20 21.60
C ALA A 92 47.43 14.70 20.36
N GLY A 93 47.75 13.48 19.94
CA GLY A 93 47.10 12.84 18.80
C GLY A 93 45.60 12.95 18.97
N ALA A 94 44.93 13.59 18.01
CA ALA A 94 43.48 13.66 18.00
C ALA A 94 42.94 12.23 18.10
N PRO A 95 41.98 11.96 19.01
CA PRO A 95 41.41 10.63 19.11
C PRO A 95 40.84 10.25 17.75
N THR A 96 41.34 9.15 17.18
CA THR A 96 40.79 8.60 15.95
C THR A 96 39.31 8.25 16.24
N PRO A 97 38.34 8.79 15.48
CA PRO A 97 36.94 8.50 15.74
C PRO A 97 36.73 7.00 15.59
N THR A 98 36.31 6.36 16.68
CA THR A 98 35.87 4.97 16.61
C THR A 98 34.58 4.94 15.79
N PRO A 99 34.45 4.08 14.76
CA PRO A 99 33.24 4.02 13.96
C PRO A 99 32.05 3.68 14.87
N THR A 100 31.08 4.57 14.94
CA THR A 100 29.80 4.29 15.57
C THR A 100 29.17 3.09 14.87
N PRO A 101 28.69 2.06 15.60
CA PRO A 101 28.07 0.91 14.97
C PRO A 101 26.88 1.37 14.10
N THR A 102 26.90 0.99 12.82
CA THR A 102 25.85 1.32 11.86
C THR A 102 24.96 0.10 11.59
N CYS A 103 23.73 0.33 11.12
CA CYS A 103 22.88 -0.76 10.65
C CYS A 103 23.57 -1.54 9.51
N ASN A 104 23.67 -2.85 9.66
CA ASN A 104 24.04 -3.73 8.57
C ASN A 104 22.79 -4.11 7.77
N GLN A 105 22.60 -3.47 6.61
CA GLN A 105 21.46 -3.71 5.73
C GLN A 105 21.37 -5.16 5.21
N ASN A 106 22.45 -5.96 5.25
CA ASN A 106 22.40 -7.37 4.87
C ASN A 106 21.64 -8.23 5.88
N LEU A 107 21.54 -7.77 7.14
CA LEU A 107 20.77 -8.44 8.20
C LEU A 107 19.28 -8.08 8.16
N VAL A 108 18.87 -7.13 7.32
CA VAL A 108 17.46 -6.90 7.00
C VAL A 108 16.99 -7.96 6.00
N THR A 109 16.00 -8.74 6.40
CA THR A 109 15.46 -9.86 5.61
C THR A 109 13.99 -9.63 5.25
N VAL A 110 13.56 -10.25 4.15
CA VAL A 110 12.18 -10.22 3.67
C VAL A 110 11.64 -11.64 3.66
N SER A 111 10.43 -11.82 4.17
CA SER A 111 9.72 -13.09 4.14
C SER A 111 8.34 -12.92 3.52
N ALA A 112 7.88 -13.97 2.85
CA ALA A 112 6.56 -14.08 2.26
C ALA A 112 5.80 -15.18 2.98
N SER A 113 4.53 -14.95 3.25
CA SER A 113 3.61 -15.97 3.76
C SER A 113 2.20 -15.71 3.27
N THR A 114 1.37 -16.74 3.36
CA THR A 114 -0.08 -16.65 3.17
C THR A 114 -0.77 -17.05 4.48
N ASP A 115 -2.00 -16.60 4.70
CA ASP A 115 -2.77 -16.91 5.92
C ASP A 115 -3.21 -18.39 6.00
N LYS A 116 -3.27 -19.10 4.87
CA LYS A 116 -3.54 -20.54 4.77
C LYS A 116 -2.64 -21.18 3.71
N ALA A 117 -2.49 -22.50 3.80
CA ALA A 117 -1.80 -23.29 2.79
C ALA A 117 -2.70 -23.68 1.61
N ALA A 118 -4.03 -23.68 1.79
CA ALA A 118 -5.01 -24.01 0.77
C ALA A 118 -6.29 -23.19 0.95
N TYR A 119 -6.95 -22.89 -0.16
CA TYR A 119 -8.12 -22.01 -0.22
C TYR A 119 -9.23 -22.63 -1.06
N GLY A 120 -10.47 -22.50 -0.61
CA GLY A 120 -11.65 -22.87 -1.39
C GLY A 120 -11.96 -21.90 -2.55
N PRO A 121 -13.01 -22.18 -3.33
CA PRO A 121 -13.37 -21.41 -4.53
C PRO A 121 -13.59 -19.91 -4.29
N ASP A 122 -14.14 -19.55 -3.13
CA ASP A 122 -14.51 -18.17 -2.79
C ASP A 122 -13.56 -17.51 -1.78
N GLU A 123 -12.47 -18.19 -1.40
CA GLU A 123 -11.50 -17.66 -0.46
C GLU A 123 -10.35 -16.95 -1.18
N ASN A 124 -10.06 -15.73 -0.74
CA ASN A 124 -8.97 -14.92 -1.28
C ASN A 124 -7.74 -15.03 -0.35
N PRO A 125 -6.56 -15.43 -0.88
CA PRO A 125 -5.34 -15.44 -0.09
C PRO A 125 -4.97 -14.07 0.43
N LEU A 126 -4.64 -13.98 1.73
CA LEU A 126 -3.97 -12.82 2.30
C LEU A 126 -2.46 -13.02 2.16
N LEU A 127 -1.85 -12.24 1.26
CA LEU A 127 -0.41 -12.28 1.06
C LEU A 127 0.26 -11.34 2.06
N SER A 128 1.24 -11.85 2.81
CA SER A 128 1.99 -11.06 3.80
C SER A 128 3.45 -10.94 3.40
N LEU A 129 3.93 -9.71 3.30
CA LEU A 129 5.35 -9.37 3.20
C LEU A 129 5.80 -8.88 4.57
N LYS A 130 6.73 -9.60 5.18
CA LYS A 130 7.33 -9.22 6.47
C LYS A 130 8.81 -8.88 6.31
N VAL A 131 9.17 -7.68 6.75
CA VAL A 131 10.55 -7.17 6.80
C VAL A 131 11.06 -7.28 8.23
N THR A 132 12.20 -7.92 8.45
CA THR A 132 12.76 -8.14 9.79
C THR A 132 14.18 -7.61 9.87
N ASN A 133 14.49 -6.83 10.91
CA ASN A 133 15.86 -6.44 11.21
C ASN A 133 16.51 -7.49 12.10
N GLY A 134 17.37 -8.34 11.54
CA GLY A 134 18.13 -9.35 12.28
C GLY A 134 19.44 -8.82 12.90
N GLY A 135 19.73 -7.53 12.76
CA GLY A 135 20.92 -6.89 13.33
C GLY A 135 20.73 -6.45 14.78
N THR A 136 21.80 -5.87 15.33
CA THR A 136 21.83 -5.33 16.71
C THR A 136 21.63 -3.81 16.78
N MET A 137 21.55 -3.14 15.62
CA MET A 137 21.32 -1.70 15.50
C MET A 137 20.01 -1.42 14.76
N PRO A 138 19.29 -0.33 15.09
CA PRO A 138 18.10 0.08 14.34
C PRO A 138 18.45 0.40 12.89
N CYS A 139 17.56 0.01 11.97
CA CYS A 139 17.77 0.15 10.53
C CYS A 139 16.66 0.99 9.91
N GLU A 140 17.03 2.05 9.19
CA GLU A 140 16.11 2.75 8.29
C GLU A 140 15.92 1.92 7.01
N VAL A 141 14.67 1.57 6.72
CA VAL A 141 14.30 0.74 5.57
C VAL A 141 13.13 1.39 4.85
N ASN A 142 13.28 1.62 3.56
CA ASN A 142 12.17 2.03 2.70
C ASN A 142 11.28 0.82 2.42
N ILE A 143 10.12 0.79 3.08
CA ILE A 143 9.05 -0.19 2.94
C ILE A 143 7.87 0.37 2.12
N GLY A 144 8.13 1.35 1.25
CA GLY A 144 7.14 1.94 0.37
C GLY A 144 6.78 1.04 -0.82
N THR A 145 5.66 1.36 -1.47
CA THR A 145 5.20 0.67 -2.69
C THR A 145 6.11 0.91 -3.90
N SER A 146 7.03 1.88 -3.82
CA SER A 146 8.17 2.01 -4.75
C SER A 146 9.09 0.79 -4.71
N GLN A 147 9.33 0.25 -3.51
CA GLN A 147 10.23 -0.86 -3.25
C GLN A 147 9.52 -2.21 -3.20
N MET A 148 8.26 -2.25 -2.79
CA MET A 148 7.51 -3.49 -2.60
C MET A 148 7.02 -4.10 -3.91
N GLU A 149 7.07 -5.44 -3.98
CA GLU A 149 6.38 -6.22 -5.00
C GLU A 149 5.81 -7.51 -4.39
N TYR A 150 4.54 -7.80 -4.72
CA TYR A 150 3.92 -9.09 -4.47
C TYR A 150 3.81 -9.83 -5.79
N LEU A 151 4.57 -10.91 -5.97
CA LEU A 151 4.62 -11.69 -7.20
C LEU A 151 4.05 -13.09 -6.97
N ILE A 152 3.12 -13.51 -7.84
CA ILE A 152 2.56 -14.86 -7.82
C ILE A 152 2.83 -15.55 -9.15
N THR A 153 3.31 -16.78 -9.08
CA THR A 153 3.51 -17.66 -10.24
C THR A 153 2.87 -19.03 -10.02
N SER A 154 2.67 -19.77 -11.11
CA SER A 154 2.35 -21.20 -11.09
C SER A 154 3.26 -21.91 -12.09
N GLY A 155 4.21 -22.70 -11.60
CA GLY A 155 5.31 -23.19 -12.44
C GLY A 155 6.09 -22.02 -13.07
N ALA A 156 6.21 -22.03 -14.40
CA ALA A 156 6.81 -20.93 -15.18
C ALA A 156 5.83 -19.79 -15.50
N ASP A 157 4.54 -19.98 -15.23
CA ASP A 157 3.51 -19.02 -15.59
C ASP A 157 3.43 -17.86 -14.58
N ARG A 158 3.58 -16.62 -15.05
CA ARG A 158 3.42 -15.42 -14.21
C ARG A 158 1.94 -15.05 -14.12
N ILE A 159 1.41 -15.08 -12.90
CA ILE A 159 -0.03 -14.90 -12.64
C ILE A 159 -0.33 -13.46 -12.24
N PHE A 160 0.42 -12.92 -11.28
CA PHE A 160 0.11 -11.60 -10.72
C PHE A 160 1.39 -10.89 -10.30
N SER A 161 1.43 -9.57 -10.48
CA SER A 161 2.36 -8.67 -9.78
C SER A 161 1.59 -7.45 -9.28
N SER A 162 1.83 -7.05 -8.04
CA SER A 162 1.26 -5.80 -7.51
C SER A 162 1.73 -4.56 -8.27
N ARG A 163 2.84 -4.64 -9.02
CA ARG A 163 3.39 -3.52 -9.80
C ARG A 163 2.64 -3.28 -11.12
N ASP A 164 1.95 -4.30 -11.63
CA ASP A 164 1.34 -4.27 -12.97
C ASP A 164 0.30 -3.15 -13.13
N CYS A 165 -0.49 -2.92 -12.10
CA CYS A 165 -1.59 -1.94 -12.08
C CYS A 165 -1.37 -0.82 -11.06
N GLN A 166 -0.13 -0.62 -10.60
CA GLN A 166 0.18 0.41 -9.61
C GLN A 166 0.19 1.79 -10.27
N ALA A 167 -0.86 2.58 -10.03
CA ALA A 167 -0.98 3.92 -10.59
C ALA A 167 0.05 4.91 -10.03
N LYS A 168 0.41 4.76 -8.74
CA LYS A 168 1.43 5.55 -8.06
C LYS A 168 2.25 4.68 -7.12
N SER A 169 3.55 4.92 -7.09
CA SER A 169 4.47 4.39 -6.10
C SER A 169 4.83 5.47 -5.09
N GLU A 170 4.88 5.12 -3.81
CA GLU A 170 5.29 6.03 -2.75
C GLU A 170 6.43 5.40 -1.94
N ASP A 171 7.37 6.23 -1.50
CA ASP A 171 8.38 5.83 -0.53
C ASP A 171 7.81 5.86 0.89
N LEU A 172 8.24 4.93 1.74
CA LEU A 172 7.90 4.90 3.15
C LEU A 172 9.11 4.40 3.94
N VAL A 173 9.95 5.33 4.40
CA VAL A 173 11.09 4.98 5.25
C VAL A 173 10.62 4.77 6.68
N LYS A 174 10.94 3.60 7.25
CA LYS A 174 10.71 3.29 8.65
C LYS A 174 12.00 2.87 9.33
N THR A 175 12.13 3.24 10.60
CA THR A 175 13.21 2.75 11.47
C THR A 175 12.75 1.48 12.16
N ILE A 176 13.34 0.34 11.79
CA ILE A 176 13.05 -0.97 12.36
C ILE A 176 14.10 -1.28 13.43
N ALA A 177 13.67 -1.40 14.69
CA ALA A 177 14.54 -1.75 15.81
C ALA A 177 15.16 -3.16 15.67
N PRO A 178 16.26 -3.46 16.37
CA PRO A 178 16.84 -4.80 16.44
C PRO A 178 15.79 -5.86 16.79
N GLY A 179 15.71 -6.93 16.00
CA GLY A 179 14.74 -8.02 16.16
C GLY A 179 13.28 -7.66 15.81
N ALA A 180 12.97 -6.39 15.57
CA ALA A 180 11.62 -5.96 15.22
C ALA A 180 11.29 -6.27 13.76
N SER A 181 10.00 -6.17 13.43
CA SER A 181 9.51 -6.43 12.08
C SER A 181 8.36 -5.52 11.70
N GLU A 182 8.27 -5.25 10.40
CA GLU A 182 7.15 -4.55 9.76
C GLU A 182 6.47 -5.50 8.79
N THR A 183 5.14 -5.54 8.79
CA THR A 183 4.37 -6.43 7.90
C THR A 183 3.40 -5.62 7.06
N ALA A 184 3.40 -5.87 5.76
CA ALA A 184 2.41 -5.38 4.82
C ALA A 184 1.57 -6.55 4.31
N ASN A 185 0.26 -6.35 4.24
CA ASN A 185 -0.69 -7.37 3.83
C ASN A 185 -1.43 -6.93 2.57
N LEU A 186 -1.58 -7.85 1.62
CA LEU A 186 -2.31 -7.66 0.38
C LEU A 186 -3.31 -8.82 0.19
N PRO A 187 -4.63 -8.59 0.36
CA PRO A 187 -5.62 -9.58 -0.04
C PRO A 187 -5.63 -9.67 -1.57
N TRP A 188 -5.31 -10.84 -2.11
CA TRP A 188 -5.26 -11.05 -3.55
C TRP A 188 -6.59 -11.64 -4.05
N PRO A 189 -7.34 -10.94 -4.93
CA PRO A 189 -8.68 -11.35 -5.35
C PRO A 189 -8.65 -12.43 -6.44
N ARG A 190 -7.60 -13.27 -6.48
CA ARG A 190 -7.40 -14.33 -7.46
C ARG A 190 -7.50 -13.84 -8.91
N ASN A 191 -6.99 -12.64 -9.19
CA ASN A 191 -6.95 -12.07 -10.54
C ASN A 191 -5.58 -12.25 -11.19
N ARG A 192 -5.57 -12.29 -12.52
CA ARG A 192 -4.35 -12.21 -13.32
C ARG A 192 -4.06 -10.76 -13.68
N THR A 193 -2.79 -10.38 -13.75
CA THR A 193 -2.36 -9.05 -14.19
C THR A 193 -1.21 -9.16 -15.19
N LEU A 194 -1.07 -8.12 -16.02
CA LEU A 194 -0.01 -7.94 -16.99
C LEU A 194 0.58 -6.55 -16.82
N GLU A 195 1.82 -6.37 -17.24
CA GLU A 195 2.49 -5.06 -17.19
C GLU A 195 1.67 -4.00 -17.95
N GLY A 196 1.70 -2.76 -17.45
CA GLY A 196 0.90 -1.66 -17.97
C GLY A 196 -0.61 -1.81 -17.70
N CYS A 197 -1.00 -2.70 -16.78
CA CYS A 197 -2.38 -3.01 -16.44
C CYS A 197 -3.24 -3.40 -17.67
N SER A 198 -2.63 -4.13 -18.61
CA SER A 198 -3.31 -4.55 -19.82
C SER A 198 -4.48 -5.51 -19.48
N PRO A 199 -5.65 -5.39 -20.14
CA PRO A 199 -6.78 -6.27 -19.89
C PRO A 199 -6.41 -7.74 -20.13
N ILE A 200 -6.79 -8.61 -19.20
CA ILE A 200 -6.63 -10.06 -19.33
C ILE A 200 -7.85 -10.79 -18.78
N GLY A 201 -8.46 -11.64 -19.61
CA GLY A 201 -9.66 -12.42 -19.24
C GLY A 201 -9.34 -13.79 -18.63
N ALA A 202 -8.10 -14.26 -18.77
CA ALA A 202 -7.68 -15.54 -18.19
C ALA A 202 -7.63 -15.45 -16.67
N LYS A 203 -8.32 -16.37 -16.00
CA LYS A 203 -8.30 -16.50 -14.55
C LYS A 203 -7.17 -17.45 -14.11
N PRO A 204 -6.61 -17.27 -12.90
CA PRO A 204 -5.78 -18.30 -12.30
C PRO A 204 -6.53 -19.64 -12.27
N GLY A 205 -5.82 -20.75 -12.53
CA GLY A 205 -6.33 -22.09 -12.33
C GLY A 205 -6.94 -22.34 -10.94
N ALA A 206 -7.89 -23.26 -10.90
CA ALA A 206 -8.50 -23.80 -9.68
C ALA A 206 -8.50 -25.33 -9.77
N GLY A 207 -9.10 -26.04 -8.80
CA GLY A 207 -9.12 -27.50 -8.80
C GLY A 207 -7.83 -28.13 -8.29
N GLY A 208 -7.18 -27.48 -7.33
CA GLY A 208 -5.98 -27.99 -6.67
C GLY A 208 -4.67 -27.49 -7.28
N ALA A 209 -4.70 -26.38 -8.03
CA ALA A 209 -3.52 -25.78 -8.62
C ALA A 209 -2.60 -25.17 -7.55
N TYR A 210 -1.29 -25.38 -7.69
CA TYR A 210 -0.28 -24.82 -6.79
C TYR A 210 0.26 -23.48 -7.30
N TYR A 211 0.48 -22.58 -6.36
CA TYR A 211 0.99 -21.23 -6.56
C TYR A 211 2.20 -20.97 -5.69
N ILE A 212 3.09 -20.14 -6.20
CA ILE A 212 4.25 -19.64 -5.48
C ILE A 212 4.06 -18.14 -5.31
N PHE A 213 3.97 -17.68 -4.07
CA PHE A 213 4.09 -16.28 -3.71
C PHE A 213 5.53 -15.95 -3.33
N THR A 214 6.07 -14.88 -3.92
CA THR A 214 7.35 -14.27 -3.56
C THR A 214 7.13 -12.79 -3.31
N ALA A 215 7.63 -12.31 -2.19
CA ALA A 215 7.62 -10.89 -1.84
C ALA A 215 8.99 -10.29 -2.11
N LYS A 216 9.04 -9.07 -2.63
CA LYS A 216 10.29 -8.34 -2.84
C LYS A 216 10.27 -6.97 -2.18
N LEU A 217 11.44 -6.53 -1.76
CA LEU A 217 11.69 -5.18 -1.27
C LEU A 217 13.02 -4.68 -1.87
N GLY A 218 12.93 -3.82 -2.88
CA GLY A 218 14.10 -3.38 -3.65
C GLY A 218 14.81 -4.59 -4.28
N SER A 219 16.10 -4.78 -3.97
CA SER A 219 16.90 -5.91 -4.46
C SER A 219 16.74 -7.21 -3.66
N LYS A 220 16.02 -7.18 -2.53
CA LYS A 220 15.81 -8.36 -1.68
C LYS A 220 14.55 -9.10 -2.11
N ALA A 221 14.65 -10.42 -2.24
CA ALA A 221 13.51 -11.31 -2.49
C ALA A 221 13.37 -12.30 -1.34
N SER A 222 12.12 -12.61 -0.98
CA SER A 222 11.83 -13.62 0.02
C SER A 222 12.11 -15.05 -0.50
N PRO A 223 12.23 -16.02 0.41
CA PRO A 223 11.93 -17.41 0.07
C PRO A 223 10.52 -17.57 -0.51
N ARG A 224 10.27 -18.72 -1.14
CA ARG A 224 8.98 -19.05 -1.75
C ARG A 224 7.95 -19.45 -0.68
N ALA A 225 6.79 -18.81 -0.69
CA ALA A 225 5.60 -19.29 0.00
C ALA A 225 4.73 -20.07 -0.99
N VAL A 226 4.40 -21.32 -0.68
CA VAL A 226 3.58 -22.18 -1.54
C VAL A 226 2.18 -22.30 -0.96
N PHE A 227 1.18 -22.15 -1.81
CA PHE A 227 -0.22 -22.36 -1.44
C PHE A 227 -1.01 -22.96 -2.61
N GLN A 228 -2.18 -23.52 -2.29
CA GLN A 228 -3.05 -24.19 -3.24
C GLN A 228 -4.38 -23.45 -3.38
N LEU A 229 -4.92 -23.40 -4.60
CA LEU A 229 -6.29 -22.97 -4.86
C LEU A 229 -7.12 -24.18 -5.28
N ASN A 230 -8.13 -24.52 -4.48
CA ASN A 230 -9.08 -25.61 -4.73
C ASN A 230 -10.26 -25.16 -5.58
#